data_AF-A0A944RBA3-F1
#
_entry.id   AF-A0A944RBA3-F1
#
_cell.length_a   1.000
_cell.length_b   1.000
_cell.length_c   1.000
_cell.angle_alpha   90.00
_cell.angle_beta   90.00
_cell.angle_gamma   90.00
#
_symmetry.space_group_name_H-M   'P 1'
#
loop_
_entity.id
_entity.type
_entity.pdbx_description
1 polymer ?
#
loop_
_entity_poly.entity_id
_entity_poly.type
_entity_poly.pdbx_seq_one_letter_code
_entity_poly.pdbx_strand_id
1 'polypeptide(L)'
;MKAAINIISGAITLGAILLTVCSPLAYGEVWQAENQWNRDFELKYSQWVSSSAVHREIFAAPDSPYYGVAVDCADLIFAIRAIFAFTHSLPFAIKLSENDIITNQEAWFDGIKDPIRRLKTFIDYFLDDSGTEQLAKLNSYPIDPATLQAGDIYITQWKNDRKVMVGHGYLIKNVLSTGYLHLLYSTTPRTPRILLERFGMPYRLPLDNTYWGFRRLFTPQQLIPHDSVAEPANISFRQYEILKETPALFFNYIRDLLKVEDEQMSESIIRQARNLCGQLVQRISLVNLSLEQLGVGGHRTTSPHEYELYSTPDLDKSIYLGIKDLIKQSNSLNIRSATTMVQIVGPNHVFHNANTSDSANDDQLPAKIKAAINYLKGVAFSSEAKKAMEDLCLVPIGNNVYFSLRDYYLRYSKKQLSSNPNHKWAKRWGILPSPKLR
;
A
#
# COMPACT_ATOMS: atom_id res chain seq x y z
N MET A 1 52.50 19.68 -83.47
CA MET A 1 52.94 18.59 -82.57
C MET A 1 53.31 19.21 -81.23
N LYS A 2 52.59 18.84 -80.15
CA LYS A 2 52.94 18.81 -78.69
C LYS A 2 53.70 20.02 -78.08
N ALA A 3 53.41 20.56 -76.90
CA ALA A 3 52.38 20.38 -75.87
C ALA A 3 52.52 21.51 -74.82
N ALA A 4 51.43 21.77 -74.07
CA ALA A 4 51.25 22.24 -72.68
C ALA A 4 52.46 22.81 -71.88
N ILE A 5 52.30 23.79 -70.98
CA ILE A 5 51.59 23.70 -69.68
C ILE A 5 51.25 25.10 -69.11
N ASN A 6 50.02 25.23 -68.59
CA ASN A 6 49.48 26.34 -67.79
C ASN A 6 50.06 26.37 -66.36
N ILE A 7 50.25 27.55 -65.78
CA ILE A 7 50.28 27.74 -64.32
C ILE A 7 49.31 28.86 -63.94
N ILE A 8 48.28 28.48 -63.19
CA ILE A 8 47.24 29.31 -62.58
C ILE A 8 47.55 29.45 -61.08
N SER A 9 47.42 30.69 -60.60
CA SER A 9 46.95 31.19 -59.29
C SER A 9 47.20 30.44 -57.98
N GLY A 10 47.51 31.20 -56.92
CA GLY A 10 47.33 30.76 -55.54
C GLY A 10 47.67 31.82 -54.49
N ALA A 11 46.80 32.81 -54.32
CA ALA A 11 46.79 33.65 -53.12
C ALA A 11 46.20 32.83 -51.96
N ILE A 12 47.00 32.58 -50.93
CA ILE A 12 46.58 31.84 -49.73
C ILE A 12 45.97 32.85 -48.75
N THR A 13 44.64 32.94 -48.74
CA THR A 13 43.87 33.57 -47.66
C THR A 13 43.80 32.58 -46.50
N LEU A 14 44.48 32.89 -45.39
CA LEU A 14 44.30 32.20 -44.10
C LEU A 14 42.88 32.48 -43.58
N GLY A 15 41.94 31.59 -43.87
CA GLY A 15 40.63 31.57 -43.21
C GLY A 15 40.75 30.95 -41.83
N ALA A 16 40.69 31.77 -40.78
CA ALA A 16 40.53 31.30 -39.41
C ALA A 16 39.13 30.68 -39.25
N ILE A 17 39.04 29.35 -39.29
CA ILE A 17 37.83 28.61 -38.92
C ILE A 17 37.74 28.64 -37.40
N LEU A 18 36.91 29.56 -36.89
CA LEU A 18 36.50 29.60 -35.49
C LEU A 18 35.59 28.39 -35.22
N LEU A 19 36.18 27.27 -34.78
CA LEU A 19 35.48 26.13 -34.23
C LEU A 19 34.87 26.55 -32.88
N THR A 20 33.69 27.18 -32.93
CA THR A 20 32.82 27.37 -31.77
C THR A 20 32.37 25.98 -31.32
N VAL A 21 33.11 25.39 -30.39
CA VAL A 21 32.68 24.23 -29.62
C VAL A 21 31.50 24.70 -28.78
N CYS A 22 30.29 24.62 -29.34
CA CYS A 22 29.06 24.58 -28.56
C CYS A 22 29.10 23.30 -27.75
N SER A 23 29.73 23.36 -26.57
CA SER A 23 29.51 22.37 -25.53
C SER A 23 28.00 22.35 -25.30
N PRO A 24 27.29 21.24 -25.54
CA PRO A 24 25.89 21.18 -25.16
C PRO A 24 25.84 21.50 -23.67
N LEU A 25 25.06 22.54 -23.32
CA LEU A 25 24.67 22.77 -21.94
C LEU A 25 23.97 21.48 -21.51
N ALA A 26 24.68 20.64 -20.76
CA ALA A 26 24.11 19.43 -20.20
C ALA A 26 23.04 19.92 -19.23
N TYR A 27 21.78 19.84 -19.64
CA TYR A 27 20.67 20.23 -18.80
C TYR A 27 20.62 19.32 -17.60
N GLY A 28 20.56 19.97 -16.45
CA GLY A 28 20.54 19.33 -15.17
C GLY A 28 19.20 18.70 -14.85
N GLU A 29 18.97 17.48 -15.31
CA GLU A 29 17.74 16.76 -15.00
C GLU A 29 18.05 15.54 -14.14
N VAL A 30 17.09 15.14 -13.30
CA VAL A 30 17.18 13.90 -12.55
C VAL A 30 17.29 12.72 -13.52
N TRP A 31 16.46 12.73 -14.57
CA TRP A 31 16.61 11.91 -15.77
C TRP A 31 15.94 12.60 -16.96
N GLN A 32 16.44 12.28 -18.16
CA GLN A 32 15.90 12.79 -19.42
C GLN A 32 14.62 12.06 -19.79
N ALA A 33 13.55 12.81 -20.06
CA ALA A 33 12.29 12.25 -20.54
C ALA A 33 12.31 12.09 -22.07
N GLU A 34 12.40 10.86 -22.54
CA GLU A 34 12.40 10.49 -23.97
C GLU A 34 11.02 10.02 -24.46
N ASN A 35 10.13 9.68 -23.53
CA ASN A 35 8.78 9.22 -23.77
C ASN A 35 7.74 10.19 -23.17
N GLN A 36 6.46 9.99 -23.51
CA GLN A 36 5.35 10.74 -22.90
C GLN A 36 4.29 9.79 -22.35
N TRP A 37 3.61 10.23 -21.29
CA TRP A 37 2.48 9.49 -20.75
C TRP A 37 1.34 9.44 -21.77
N ASN A 38 0.89 8.24 -22.06
CA ASN A 38 -0.25 7.96 -22.91
C ASN A 38 -0.95 6.70 -22.39
N ARG A 39 -2.04 6.28 -23.06
CA ARG A 39 -2.81 5.09 -22.66
C ARG A 39 -1.96 3.83 -22.58
N ASP A 40 -1.00 3.65 -23.49
CA ASP A 40 -0.14 2.47 -23.51
C ASP A 40 0.81 2.45 -22.30
N PHE A 41 1.39 3.59 -21.92
CA PHE A 41 2.23 3.67 -20.72
C PHE A 41 1.43 3.56 -19.41
N GLU A 42 0.18 4.04 -19.35
CA GLU A 42 -0.70 3.76 -18.21
C GLU A 42 -1.02 2.26 -18.09
N LEU A 43 -1.23 1.57 -19.22
CA LEU A 43 -1.42 0.12 -19.23
C LEU A 43 -0.15 -0.62 -18.81
N LYS A 44 1.03 -0.21 -19.30
CA LYS A 44 2.32 -0.77 -18.88
C LYS A 44 2.57 -0.53 -17.39
N TYR A 45 2.19 0.62 -16.85
CA TYR A 45 2.28 0.92 -15.43
C TYR A 45 1.40 -0.04 -14.61
N SER A 46 0.14 -0.21 -15.00
CA SER A 46 -0.78 -1.18 -14.36
C SER A 46 -0.22 -2.61 -14.39
N GLN A 47 0.31 -3.04 -15.54
CA GLN A 47 0.94 -4.36 -15.68
C GLN A 47 2.19 -4.50 -14.81
N TRP A 48 3.04 -3.47 -14.76
CA TRP A 48 4.24 -3.48 -13.92
C TRP A 48 3.91 -3.52 -12.42
N VAL A 49 2.91 -2.74 -11.97
CA VAL A 49 2.44 -2.76 -10.57
C VAL A 49 1.88 -4.14 -10.18
N SER A 50 1.15 -4.80 -11.06
CA SER A 50 0.63 -6.15 -10.79
C SER A 50 1.70 -7.24 -10.87
N SER A 51 2.80 -7.03 -11.60
CA SER A 51 3.89 -7.98 -11.75
C SER A 51 4.68 -8.26 -10.46
N SER A 52 5.61 -9.23 -10.52
CA SER A 52 6.55 -9.52 -9.44
C SER A 52 7.59 -8.42 -9.21
N ALA A 53 7.77 -7.48 -10.15
CA ALA A 53 8.72 -6.39 -10.01
C ALA A 53 8.34 -5.40 -8.89
N VAL A 54 7.03 -5.20 -8.67
CA VAL A 54 6.51 -4.44 -7.53
C VAL A 54 6.15 -5.40 -6.42
N HIS A 55 7.13 -5.80 -5.61
CA HIS A 55 6.96 -6.70 -4.49
C HIS A 55 7.12 -5.97 -3.16
N ARG A 56 6.66 -6.61 -2.08
CA ARG A 56 6.68 -6.00 -0.75
C ARG A 56 8.07 -5.69 -0.18
N GLU A 57 9.12 -6.27 -0.75
CA GLU A 57 10.49 -6.06 -0.29
C GLU A 57 11.27 -5.10 -1.19
N ILE A 58 10.62 -4.44 -2.17
CA ILE A 58 11.27 -3.55 -3.13
C ILE A 58 12.17 -2.48 -2.49
N PHE A 59 11.88 -2.05 -1.26
CA PHE A 59 12.70 -1.08 -0.52
C PHE A 59 13.51 -1.67 0.64
N ALA A 60 13.37 -2.97 0.91
CA ALA A 60 13.96 -3.64 2.08
C ALA A 60 14.90 -4.79 1.72
N ALA A 61 14.81 -5.35 0.51
CA ALA A 61 15.69 -6.39 0.02
C ALA A 61 17.05 -5.78 -0.40
N PRO A 62 18.19 -6.24 0.14
CA PRO A 62 19.51 -5.66 -0.17
C PRO A 62 19.92 -5.74 -1.65
N ASP A 63 19.36 -6.68 -2.40
CA ASP A 63 19.57 -6.88 -3.84
C ASP A 63 18.65 -6.01 -4.72
N SER A 64 17.66 -5.34 -4.12
CA SER A 64 16.84 -4.37 -4.85
C SER A 64 17.62 -3.09 -5.16
N PRO A 65 17.56 -2.56 -6.39
CA PRO A 65 18.13 -1.24 -6.73
C PRO A 65 17.59 -0.11 -5.84
N TYR A 66 16.37 -0.27 -5.33
CA TYR A 66 15.66 0.72 -4.52
C TYR A 66 15.78 0.46 -3.01
N TYR A 67 16.66 -0.45 -2.60
CA TYR A 67 16.94 -0.72 -1.19
C TYR A 67 17.23 0.55 -0.40
N GLY A 68 16.56 0.73 0.74
CA GLY A 68 16.77 1.86 1.64
C GLY A 68 15.94 3.11 1.31
N VAL A 69 15.08 3.10 0.28
CA VAL A 69 14.08 4.17 0.12
C VAL A 69 13.09 4.08 1.27
N ALA A 70 12.98 5.16 2.05
CA ALA A 70 12.08 5.24 3.18
C ALA A 70 10.71 5.71 2.70
N VAL A 71 9.64 4.95 2.98
CA VAL A 71 8.29 5.32 2.57
C VAL A 71 7.28 5.13 3.70
N ASP A 72 6.34 6.05 3.81
CA ASP A 72 5.06 5.89 4.47
C ASP A 72 3.90 5.66 3.47
N CYS A 73 2.65 5.82 3.94
CA CYS A 73 1.43 5.58 3.19
C CYS A 73 1.41 6.22 1.80
N ALA A 74 1.47 7.56 1.72
CA ALA A 74 1.38 8.28 0.45
C ALA A 74 2.69 8.19 -0.31
N ASP A 75 3.80 8.16 0.42
CA ASP A 75 5.15 8.08 -0.13
C ASP A 75 5.33 6.87 -1.04
N LEU A 76 4.79 5.71 -0.64
CA LEU A 76 4.84 4.49 -1.45
C LEU A 76 4.29 4.75 -2.86
N ILE A 77 3.16 5.44 -2.96
CA ILE A 77 2.46 5.66 -4.22
C ILE A 77 3.29 6.58 -5.12
N PHE A 78 3.80 7.68 -4.58
CA PHE A 78 4.66 8.60 -5.33
C PHE A 78 5.98 7.93 -5.74
N ALA A 79 6.64 7.20 -4.84
CA ALA A 79 7.89 6.51 -5.11
C ALA A 79 7.73 5.46 -6.22
N ILE A 80 6.67 4.64 -6.16
CA ILE A 80 6.38 3.62 -7.20
C ILE A 80 6.13 4.28 -8.56
N ARG A 81 5.40 5.40 -8.62
CA ARG A 81 5.16 6.14 -9.86
C ARG A 81 6.45 6.75 -10.41
N ALA A 82 7.30 7.34 -9.56
CA ALA A 82 8.59 7.91 -9.93
C ALA A 82 9.54 6.84 -10.48
N ILE A 83 9.60 5.66 -9.84
CA ILE A 83 10.41 4.52 -10.29
C ILE A 83 9.97 4.04 -11.68
N PHE A 84 8.67 3.92 -11.91
CA PHE A 84 8.18 3.54 -13.23
C PHE A 84 8.51 4.60 -14.28
N ALA A 85 8.33 5.88 -13.96
CA ALA A 85 8.62 6.97 -14.87
C ALA A 85 10.11 6.98 -15.25
N PHE A 86 11.00 6.85 -14.27
CA PHE A 86 12.44 6.75 -14.48
C PHE A 86 12.82 5.55 -15.35
N THR A 87 12.28 4.36 -15.08
CA THR A 87 12.64 3.13 -15.83
C THR A 87 12.19 3.15 -17.29
N HIS A 88 11.25 4.03 -17.64
CA HIS A 88 10.72 4.18 -18.99
C HIS A 88 11.01 5.55 -19.61
N SER A 89 11.90 6.34 -19.01
CA SER A 89 12.24 7.70 -19.48
C SER A 89 10.99 8.56 -19.72
N LEU A 90 10.00 8.49 -18.83
CA LEU A 90 8.79 9.31 -18.85
C LEU A 90 8.98 10.56 -18.00
N PRO A 91 8.27 11.67 -18.29
CA PRO A 91 8.24 12.80 -17.39
C PRO A 91 7.58 12.39 -16.06
N PHE A 92 7.93 13.10 -15.00
CA PHE A 92 7.34 12.96 -13.68
C PHE A 92 7.10 14.35 -13.10
N ALA A 93 5.95 14.50 -12.45
CA ALA A 93 5.61 15.71 -11.72
C ALA A 93 4.73 15.34 -10.53
N ILE A 94 4.87 16.09 -9.43
CA ILE A 94 3.93 16.09 -8.32
C ILE A 94 3.64 17.52 -7.89
N LYS A 95 2.42 17.78 -7.44
CA LYS A 95 2.03 19.04 -6.79
C LYS A 95 2.12 18.93 -5.28
N LEU A 96 2.89 19.80 -4.65
CA LEU A 96 2.92 19.96 -3.19
C LEU A 96 1.88 20.99 -2.73
N SER A 97 1.63 21.99 -3.57
CA SER A 97 0.56 22.97 -3.44
C SER A 97 0.07 23.40 -4.84
N GLU A 98 -0.92 24.30 -4.92
CA GLU A 98 -1.40 24.80 -6.22
C GLU A 98 -0.30 25.45 -7.08
N ASN A 99 0.69 26.06 -6.42
CA ASN A 99 1.76 26.82 -7.08
C ASN A 99 3.14 26.15 -6.95
N ASP A 100 3.20 24.94 -6.38
CA ASP A 100 4.44 24.24 -6.10
C ASP A 100 4.43 22.86 -6.74
N ILE A 101 5.26 22.69 -7.77
CA ILE A 101 5.36 21.49 -8.58
C ILE A 101 6.82 21.05 -8.60
N ILE A 102 7.07 19.81 -8.20
CA ILE A 102 8.39 19.17 -8.33
C ILE A 102 8.36 18.29 -9.56
N THR A 103 9.38 18.36 -10.41
CA THR A 103 9.46 17.58 -11.66
C THR A 103 10.76 16.78 -11.78
N ASN A 104 10.86 15.85 -12.73
CA ASN A 104 12.14 15.20 -13.02
C ASN A 104 13.20 16.13 -13.64
N GLN A 105 12.85 17.39 -13.93
CA GLN A 105 13.72 18.40 -14.52
C GLN A 105 14.49 19.22 -13.46
N GLU A 106 14.39 18.88 -12.17
CA GLU A 106 15.16 19.57 -11.13
C GLU A 106 16.67 19.37 -11.29
N ALA A 107 17.42 20.47 -11.39
CA ALA A 107 18.88 20.49 -11.56
C ALA A 107 19.68 20.32 -10.26
N TRP A 108 19.01 20.36 -9.10
CA TRP A 108 19.70 20.26 -7.81
C TRP A 108 20.42 18.91 -7.58
N PHE A 109 20.13 17.91 -8.41
CA PHE A 109 20.65 16.55 -8.28
C PHE A 109 21.80 16.21 -9.25
N ASP A 110 22.22 17.15 -10.09
CA ASP A 110 23.23 16.94 -11.13
C ASP A 110 24.57 16.40 -10.63
N GLY A 111 24.96 16.84 -9.42
CA GLY A 111 26.20 16.40 -8.78
C GLY A 111 26.25 14.90 -8.48
N ILE A 112 25.11 14.21 -8.50
CA ILE A 112 25.00 12.78 -8.21
C ILE A 112 25.15 12.00 -9.52
N LYS A 113 26.33 11.41 -9.77
CA LYS A 113 26.61 10.70 -11.03
C LYS A 113 25.87 9.38 -11.22
N ASP A 114 25.63 8.66 -10.12
CA ASP A 114 24.92 7.37 -10.17
C ASP A 114 23.42 7.61 -10.35
N PRO A 115 22.79 7.14 -11.44
CA PRO A 115 21.41 7.50 -11.77
C PRO A 115 20.40 6.93 -10.76
N ILE A 116 20.67 5.74 -10.19
CA ILE A 116 19.79 5.14 -9.18
C ILE A 116 19.88 5.92 -7.86
N ARG A 117 21.09 6.28 -7.40
CA ARG A 117 21.27 7.14 -6.24
C ARG A 117 20.63 8.51 -6.46
N ARG A 118 20.74 9.07 -7.67
CA ARG A 118 20.11 10.34 -8.02
C ARG A 118 18.59 10.25 -7.90
N LEU A 119 17.96 9.23 -8.50
CA LEU A 119 16.53 8.95 -8.36
C LEU A 119 16.12 8.80 -6.88
N LYS A 120 16.85 8.00 -6.09
CA LYS A 120 16.53 7.79 -4.67
C LYS A 120 16.61 9.09 -3.87
N THR A 121 17.59 9.94 -4.17
CA THR A 121 17.75 11.24 -3.52
C THR A 121 16.63 12.20 -3.92
N PHE A 122 16.23 12.18 -5.19
CA PHE A 122 15.07 12.93 -5.68
C PHE A 122 13.75 12.46 -5.04
N ILE A 123 13.56 11.14 -4.90
CA ILE A 123 12.42 10.58 -4.17
C ILE A 123 12.42 11.05 -2.72
N ASP A 124 13.52 10.89 -1.99
CA ASP A 124 13.61 11.31 -0.59
C ASP A 124 13.31 12.81 -0.42
N TYR A 125 13.80 13.65 -1.34
CA TYR A 125 13.55 15.09 -1.35
C TYR A 125 12.04 15.42 -1.40
N PHE A 126 11.31 14.90 -2.38
CA PHE A 126 9.91 15.29 -2.52
C PHE A 126 8.99 14.62 -1.49
N LEU A 127 9.42 13.51 -0.90
CA LEU A 127 8.67 12.80 0.14
C LEU A 127 8.70 13.51 1.50
N ASP A 128 9.61 14.47 1.72
CA ASP A 128 9.60 15.28 2.95
C ASP A 128 8.36 16.21 3.02
N ASP A 129 7.87 16.66 1.86
CA ASP A 129 6.80 17.66 1.76
C ASP A 129 5.50 17.12 1.16
N SER A 130 5.50 15.87 0.70
CA SER A 130 4.31 15.22 0.14
C SER A 130 3.54 14.44 1.21
N GLY A 131 2.22 14.37 1.08
CA GLY A 131 1.39 13.65 2.03
C GLY A 131 0.09 13.15 1.45
N THR A 132 -0.71 12.51 2.30
CA THR A 132 -2.01 11.94 1.90
C THR A 132 -2.98 13.01 1.37
N GLU A 133 -2.87 14.25 1.85
CA GLU A 133 -3.71 15.36 1.36
C GLU A 133 -3.31 15.82 -0.05
N GLN A 134 -2.01 16.02 -0.30
CA GLN A 134 -1.48 16.36 -1.62
C GLN A 134 -1.85 15.27 -2.63
N LEU A 135 -1.71 14.01 -2.22
CA LEU A 135 -2.09 12.86 -3.04
C LEU A 135 -3.58 12.91 -3.43
N ALA A 136 -4.46 13.15 -2.46
CA ALA A 136 -5.91 13.16 -2.67
C ALA A 136 -6.41 14.38 -3.46
N LYS A 137 -5.94 15.58 -3.10
CA LYS A 137 -6.48 16.85 -3.61
C LYS A 137 -5.83 17.31 -4.91
N LEU A 138 -4.52 17.10 -5.06
CA LEU A 138 -3.73 17.74 -6.12
C LEU A 138 -3.18 16.76 -7.15
N ASN A 139 -2.95 15.50 -6.76
CA ASN A 139 -2.20 14.54 -7.59
C ASN A 139 -3.05 13.38 -8.12
N SER A 140 -4.35 13.35 -7.83
CA SER A 140 -5.23 12.29 -8.28
C SER A 140 -6.67 12.76 -8.47
N TYR A 141 -7.44 12.01 -9.24
CA TYR A 141 -8.84 12.26 -9.54
C TYR A 141 -9.71 11.03 -9.27
N PRO A 142 -11.02 11.21 -8.97
CA PRO A 142 -11.90 10.10 -8.66
C PRO A 142 -12.28 9.32 -9.92
N ILE A 143 -12.45 8.01 -9.77
CA ILE A 143 -12.76 7.09 -10.87
C ILE A 143 -14.02 6.28 -10.56
N ASP A 144 -14.60 5.66 -11.59
CA ASP A 144 -15.68 4.69 -11.41
C ASP A 144 -15.08 3.42 -10.81
N PRO A 145 -15.56 2.94 -9.64
CA PRO A 145 -15.09 1.71 -9.04
C PRO A 145 -15.13 0.50 -9.98
N ALA A 146 -16.02 0.45 -10.97
CA ALA A 146 -16.08 -0.64 -11.95
C ALA A 146 -14.86 -0.67 -12.90
N THR A 147 -14.06 0.39 -12.95
CA THR A 147 -12.87 0.51 -13.82
C THR A 147 -11.56 0.35 -13.05
N LEU A 148 -11.63 -0.12 -11.81
CA LEU A 148 -10.46 -0.32 -10.96
C LEU A 148 -9.49 -1.31 -11.59
N GLN A 149 -8.21 -0.97 -11.51
CA GLN A 149 -7.11 -1.78 -12.00
C GLN A 149 -5.87 -1.61 -11.11
N ALA A 150 -4.85 -2.42 -11.37
CA ALA A 150 -3.55 -2.24 -10.73
C ALA A 150 -2.98 -0.84 -11.04
N GLY A 151 -2.29 -0.26 -10.06
CA GLY A 151 -1.77 1.10 -10.15
C GLY A 151 -2.76 2.20 -9.71
N ASP A 152 -4.05 1.90 -9.62
CA ASP A 152 -5.03 2.77 -8.97
C ASP A 152 -4.78 2.81 -7.45
N ILE A 153 -5.39 3.78 -6.78
CA ILE A 153 -5.17 4.01 -5.37
C ILE A 153 -6.48 4.12 -4.60
N TYR A 154 -6.43 3.78 -3.31
CA TYR A 154 -7.48 4.09 -2.37
C TYR A 154 -6.94 4.99 -1.27
N ILE A 155 -7.58 6.13 -1.04
CA ILE A 155 -7.16 7.10 -0.03
C ILE A 155 -8.30 7.36 0.95
N THR A 156 -7.99 7.42 2.24
CA THR A 156 -8.98 7.71 3.28
C THR A 156 -8.37 8.54 4.40
N GLN A 157 -9.24 9.17 5.19
CA GLN A 157 -8.91 9.86 6.42
C GLN A 157 -9.92 9.49 7.51
N TRP A 158 -9.46 9.40 8.76
CA TRP A 158 -10.35 9.20 9.92
C TRP A 158 -9.80 9.86 11.17
N LYS A 159 -10.67 10.07 12.17
CA LYS A 159 -10.25 10.45 13.53
C LYS A 159 -9.89 9.21 14.33
N ASN A 160 -8.67 9.16 14.84
CA ASN A 160 -8.25 8.09 15.75
C ASN A 160 -8.90 8.25 17.15
N ASP A 161 -8.62 7.32 18.07
CA ASP A 161 -9.15 7.35 19.45
C ASP A 161 -8.76 8.65 20.22
N ARG A 162 -7.77 9.41 19.73
CA ARG A 162 -7.33 10.72 20.26
C ARG A 162 -7.94 11.93 19.55
N LYS A 163 -8.87 11.71 18.62
CA LYS A 163 -9.50 12.73 17.77
C LYS A 163 -8.55 13.44 16.80
N VAL A 164 -7.37 12.88 16.56
CA VAL A 164 -6.41 13.37 15.55
C VAL A 164 -6.80 12.79 14.19
N MET A 165 -6.76 13.63 13.15
CA MET A 165 -6.98 13.20 11.76
C MET A 165 -5.77 12.41 11.28
N VAL A 166 -6.02 11.19 10.80
CA VAL A 166 -5.02 10.29 10.24
C VAL A 166 -5.40 9.99 8.81
N GLY A 167 -4.48 10.23 7.89
CA GLY A 167 -4.58 9.83 6.49
C GLY A 167 -3.96 8.47 6.23
N HIS A 168 -4.47 7.77 5.24
CA HIS A 168 -3.88 6.54 4.75
C HIS A 168 -4.15 6.33 3.27
N GLY A 169 -3.18 5.71 2.60
CA GLY A 169 -3.20 5.40 1.19
C GLY A 169 -2.84 3.94 0.95
N TYR A 170 -3.53 3.32 0.00
CA TYR A 170 -3.21 2.00 -0.52
C TYR A 170 -2.95 2.10 -2.01
N LEU A 171 -1.88 1.46 -2.47
CA LEU A 171 -1.69 1.12 -3.87
C LEU A 171 -2.47 -0.16 -4.17
N ILE A 172 -3.32 -0.14 -5.18
CA ILE A 172 -3.99 -1.34 -5.66
C ILE A 172 -3.00 -2.11 -6.52
N LYS A 173 -2.52 -3.23 -5.99
CA LYS A 173 -1.59 -4.13 -6.68
C LYS A 173 -2.31 -5.02 -7.69
N ASN A 174 -3.51 -5.49 -7.34
CA ASN A 174 -4.33 -6.32 -8.21
C ASN A 174 -5.82 -6.25 -7.81
N VAL A 175 -6.71 -6.53 -8.76
CA VAL A 175 -8.13 -6.84 -8.51
C VAL A 175 -8.29 -8.35 -8.62
N LEU A 176 -8.69 -9.00 -7.53
CA LEU A 176 -8.87 -10.45 -7.49
C LEU A 176 -10.18 -10.84 -8.18
N SER A 177 -10.25 -12.07 -8.70
CA SER A 177 -11.46 -12.63 -9.32
C SER A 177 -12.69 -12.59 -8.43
N THR A 178 -12.51 -12.62 -7.11
CA THR A 178 -13.58 -12.48 -6.10
C THR A 178 -14.06 -11.05 -5.88
N GLY A 179 -13.53 -10.09 -6.63
CA GLY A 179 -13.81 -8.65 -6.50
C GLY A 179 -13.11 -7.98 -5.32
N TYR A 180 -12.38 -8.73 -4.50
CA TYR A 180 -11.49 -8.17 -3.47
C TYR A 180 -10.23 -7.59 -4.10
N LEU A 181 -9.55 -6.72 -3.35
CA LEU A 181 -8.33 -6.06 -3.80
C LEU A 181 -7.11 -6.69 -3.15
N HIS A 182 -6.02 -6.79 -3.90
CA HIS A 182 -4.67 -6.93 -3.33
C HIS A 182 -4.09 -5.53 -3.18
N LEU A 183 -3.96 -5.09 -1.93
CA LEU A 183 -3.50 -3.77 -1.57
C LEU A 183 -2.06 -3.85 -1.04
N LEU A 184 -1.22 -2.96 -1.52
CA LEU A 184 0.13 -2.73 -1.02
C LEU A 184 0.17 -1.36 -0.34
N TYR A 185 0.73 -1.29 0.86
CA TYR A 185 0.76 -0.05 1.64
C TYR A 185 1.95 -0.02 2.59
N SER A 186 2.30 1.20 3.04
CA SER A 186 3.22 1.43 4.15
C SER A 186 2.49 2.16 5.29
N THR A 187 3.20 2.48 6.36
CA THR A 187 2.64 3.12 7.55
C THR A 187 3.65 4.09 8.14
N THR A 188 3.19 5.02 8.97
CA THR A 188 4.05 5.99 9.65
C THR A 188 4.84 5.32 10.78
N PRO A 189 6.01 5.86 11.15
CA PRO A 189 6.76 6.95 10.47
C PRO A 189 7.40 6.50 9.14
N ARG A 190 7.89 7.44 8.32
CA ARG A 190 8.67 7.08 7.12
C ARG A 190 9.94 6.31 7.51
N THR A 191 10.12 5.10 6.97
CA THR A 191 11.34 4.27 7.19
C THR A 191 11.44 3.20 6.10
N PRO A 192 12.64 2.73 5.74
CA PRO A 192 12.79 1.55 4.92
C PRO A 192 12.19 0.34 5.64
N ARG A 193 11.26 -0.36 4.99
CA ARG A 193 10.57 -1.50 5.57
C ARG A 193 10.06 -2.46 4.50
N ILE A 194 9.82 -3.70 4.91
CA ILE A 194 8.97 -4.60 4.13
C ILE A 194 7.56 -4.02 4.14
N LEU A 195 7.04 -3.74 2.95
CA LEU A 195 5.70 -3.22 2.74
C LEU A 195 4.64 -4.21 3.25
N LEU A 196 3.50 -3.66 3.60
CA LEU A 196 2.36 -4.40 4.11
C LEU A 196 1.41 -4.72 2.98
N GLU A 197 0.79 -5.89 3.10
CA GLU A 197 -0.18 -6.36 2.13
C GLU A 197 -1.52 -6.60 2.81
N ARG A 198 -2.58 -6.40 2.04
CA ARG A 198 -3.94 -6.75 2.44
C ARG A 198 -4.68 -7.33 1.25
N PHE A 199 -5.33 -8.46 1.48
CA PHE A 199 -6.23 -9.10 0.53
C PHE A 199 -7.67 -8.85 1.01
N GLY A 200 -8.33 -7.87 0.42
CA GLY A 200 -9.66 -7.43 0.82
C GLY A 200 -9.89 -5.94 0.57
N MET A 201 -11.05 -5.45 1.00
CA MET A 201 -11.37 -4.03 0.90
C MET A 201 -10.63 -3.20 1.96
N PRO A 202 -10.36 -1.91 1.71
CA PRO A 202 -9.78 -1.00 2.71
C PRO A 202 -10.52 -1.02 4.06
N TYR A 203 -9.81 -0.73 5.16
CA TYR A 203 -10.40 -0.82 6.50
C TYR A 203 -11.42 0.27 6.83
N ARG A 204 -11.30 1.44 6.19
CA ARG A 204 -12.09 2.62 6.51
C ARG A 204 -12.79 3.11 5.25
N LEU A 205 -14.04 3.52 5.40
CA LEU A 205 -14.77 4.24 4.36
C LEU A 205 -14.06 5.56 4.03
N PRO A 206 -14.29 6.14 2.84
CA PRO A 206 -13.84 7.50 2.57
C PRO A 206 -14.61 8.47 3.47
N LEU A 207 -14.06 9.66 3.72
CA LEU A 207 -14.90 10.75 4.24
C LEU A 207 -15.91 11.13 3.16
N ASP A 208 -17.07 11.66 3.60
CA ASP A 208 -18.14 12.11 2.72
C ASP A 208 -17.80 13.46 2.05
N ASN A 209 -16.76 13.43 1.21
CA ASN A 209 -16.41 14.48 0.25
C ASN A 209 -15.67 13.87 -0.94
N THR A 210 -15.49 14.65 -2.00
CA THR A 210 -15.03 14.18 -3.31
C THR A 210 -13.50 14.00 -3.44
N TYR A 211 -12.74 14.19 -2.37
CA TYR A 211 -11.27 14.01 -2.38
C TYR A 211 -10.82 12.62 -1.98
N TRP A 212 -11.65 11.85 -1.26
CA TRP A 212 -11.27 10.55 -0.70
C TRP A 212 -11.86 9.38 -1.50
N GLY A 213 -11.32 8.18 -1.34
CA GLY A 213 -11.84 6.97 -1.96
C GLY A 213 -10.92 6.44 -3.06
N PHE A 214 -11.53 5.81 -4.07
CA PHE A 214 -10.86 5.22 -5.23
C PHE A 214 -10.46 6.28 -6.24
N ARG A 215 -9.18 6.34 -6.59
CA ARG A 215 -8.63 7.41 -7.43
C ARG A 215 -7.57 6.87 -8.38
N ARG A 216 -7.27 7.67 -9.40
CA ARG A 216 -6.15 7.47 -10.32
C ARG A 216 -5.26 8.70 -10.32
N LEU A 217 -3.95 8.50 -10.45
CA LEU A 217 -2.99 9.58 -10.48
C LEU A 217 -3.17 10.41 -11.76
N PHE A 218 -2.99 11.72 -11.66
CA PHE A 218 -2.82 12.56 -12.83
C PHE A 218 -1.48 12.24 -13.53
N THR A 219 -1.44 12.39 -14.85
CA THR A 219 -0.17 12.44 -15.58
C THR A 219 0.51 13.79 -15.35
N PRO A 220 1.83 13.91 -15.54
CA PRO A 220 2.53 15.19 -15.49
C PRO A 220 1.92 16.27 -16.40
N GLN A 221 1.47 15.87 -17.60
CA GLN A 221 0.79 16.77 -18.54
C GLN A 221 -0.54 17.30 -17.99
N GLN A 222 -1.21 16.55 -17.13
CA GLN A 222 -2.45 16.97 -16.46
C GLN A 222 -2.18 17.84 -15.22
N LEU A 223 -1.01 17.70 -14.60
CA LEU A 223 -0.62 18.50 -13.44
C LEU A 223 -0.07 19.86 -13.86
N ILE A 224 0.74 19.90 -14.91
CA ILE A 224 1.39 21.12 -15.41
C ILE A 224 0.41 21.80 -16.38
N PRO A 225 -0.13 22.98 -16.03
CA PRO A 225 -1.09 23.65 -16.88
C PRO A 225 -0.42 24.06 -18.20
N HIS A 226 -0.91 23.51 -19.31
CA HIS A 226 -0.72 24.08 -20.63
C HIS A 226 -2.08 24.55 -21.15
N ASP A 227 -2.08 25.61 -21.96
CA ASP A 227 -3.29 26.08 -22.62
C ASP A 227 -3.91 24.90 -23.40
N SER A 228 -5.05 24.39 -22.91
CA SER A 228 -5.85 23.28 -23.50
C SER A 228 -5.53 21.83 -23.06
N VAL A 229 -5.12 21.57 -21.81
CA VAL A 229 -5.13 20.17 -21.31
C VAL A 229 -6.56 19.73 -21.01
N ALA A 230 -7.05 18.74 -21.75
CA ALA A 230 -8.35 18.14 -21.47
C ALA A 230 -8.31 17.37 -20.14
N GLU A 231 -9.35 17.56 -19.33
CA GLU A 231 -9.60 16.75 -18.13
C GLU A 231 -9.54 15.24 -18.48
N PRO A 232 -9.04 14.38 -17.56
CA PRO A 232 -9.04 12.94 -17.78
C PRO A 232 -10.45 12.44 -18.16
N ALA A 233 -10.56 11.75 -19.29
CA ALA A 233 -11.84 11.27 -19.82
C ALA A 233 -12.59 10.27 -18.91
N ASN A 234 -11.91 9.72 -17.89
CA ASN A 234 -12.41 8.71 -16.97
C ASN A 234 -12.65 9.25 -15.55
N ILE A 235 -12.73 10.57 -15.36
CA ILE A 235 -13.23 11.14 -14.09
C ILE A 235 -14.65 10.64 -13.84
N SER A 236 -14.90 10.13 -12.64
CA SER A 236 -16.25 9.72 -12.22
C SER A 236 -16.43 9.86 -10.71
N PHE A 237 -17.61 10.37 -10.34
CA PHE A 237 -18.01 10.61 -8.95
C PHE A 237 -18.96 9.52 -8.41
N ARG A 238 -19.22 8.46 -9.20
CA ARG A 238 -20.18 7.39 -8.88
C ARG A 238 -19.97 6.75 -7.50
N GLN A 239 -18.72 6.61 -7.06
CA GLN A 239 -18.43 6.08 -5.73
C GLN A 239 -19.05 6.89 -4.59
N TYR A 240 -19.16 8.22 -4.74
CA TYR A 240 -19.72 9.09 -3.71
C TYR A 240 -21.24 8.96 -3.64
N GLU A 241 -21.88 8.72 -4.79
CA GLU A 241 -23.30 8.39 -4.87
C GLU A 241 -23.58 7.08 -4.11
N ILE A 242 -22.80 6.03 -4.41
CA ILE A 242 -22.89 4.73 -3.72
C ILE A 242 -22.69 4.90 -2.20
N LEU A 243 -21.68 5.68 -1.79
CA LEU A 243 -21.37 5.94 -0.38
C LEU A 243 -22.52 6.64 0.33
N LYS A 244 -23.13 7.64 -0.31
CA LYS A 244 -24.25 8.40 0.24
C LYS A 244 -25.50 7.54 0.40
N GLU A 245 -25.80 6.69 -0.57
CA GLU A 245 -26.99 5.84 -0.57
C GLU A 245 -26.86 4.64 0.37
N THR A 246 -25.68 4.00 0.40
CA THR A 246 -25.48 2.71 1.07
C THR A 246 -24.17 2.63 1.86
N PRO A 247 -23.90 3.53 2.83
CA PRO A 247 -22.60 3.61 3.50
C PRO A 247 -22.19 2.31 4.21
N ALA A 248 -23.14 1.59 4.80
CA ALA A 248 -22.88 0.30 5.47
C ALA A 248 -22.52 -0.84 4.51
N LEU A 249 -22.89 -0.73 3.23
CA LEU A 249 -22.68 -1.74 2.21
C LEU A 249 -21.69 -1.29 1.13
N PHE A 250 -21.14 -0.08 1.20
CA PHE A 250 -20.27 0.53 0.20
C PHE A 250 -19.21 -0.43 -0.36
N PHE A 251 -18.43 -1.06 0.51
CA PHE A 251 -17.39 -2.00 0.08
C PHE A 251 -17.93 -3.34 -0.45
N ASN A 252 -19.09 -3.79 0.05
CA ASN A 252 -19.74 -4.99 -0.49
C ASN A 252 -20.23 -4.72 -1.91
N TYR A 253 -20.84 -3.55 -2.14
CA TYR A 253 -21.29 -3.13 -3.46
C TYR A 253 -20.12 -3.04 -4.44
N ILE A 254 -19.01 -2.39 -4.05
CA ILE A 254 -17.82 -2.29 -4.92
C ILE A 254 -17.20 -3.66 -5.18
N ARG A 255 -17.14 -4.55 -4.19
CA ARG A 255 -16.69 -5.93 -4.39
C ARG A 255 -17.58 -6.61 -5.43
N ASP A 256 -18.89 -6.49 -5.29
CA ASP A 256 -19.85 -7.14 -6.17
C ASP A 256 -19.85 -6.56 -7.59
N LEU A 257 -19.47 -5.29 -7.76
CA LEU A 257 -19.19 -4.71 -9.09
C LEU A 257 -17.96 -5.32 -9.77
N LEU A 258 -16.96 -5.72 -8.99
CA LEU A 258 -15.66 -6.20 -9.49
C LEU A 258 -15.57 -7.71 -9.60
N LYS A 259 -16.44 -8.46 -8.92
CA LYS A 259 -16.33 -9.91 -8.84
C LYS A 259 -16.69 -10.58 -10.17
N VAL A 260 -15.91 -11.60 -10.48
CA VAL A 260 -16.13 -12.56 -11.56
C VAL A 260 -16.60 -13.90 -10.98
N GLU A 261 -16.19 -14.22 -9.76
CA GLU A 261 -16.58 -15.43 -9.03
C GLU A 261 -16.86 -15.13 -7.55
N ASP A 262 -17.60 -16.02 -6.87
CA ASP A 262 -17.84 -15.92 -5.44
C ASP A 262 -16.66 -16.51 -4.64
N GLU A 263 -16.30 -15.86 -3.53
CA GLU A 263 -15.29 -16.37 -2.60
C GLU A 263 -15.83 -17.54 -1.78
N GLN A 264 -15.09 -18.66 -1.75
CA GLN A 264 -15.45 -19.78 -0.87
C GLN A 264 -15.17 -19.44 0.59
N MET A 265 -15.92 -20.04 1.51
CA MET A 265 -15.77 -19.79 2.94
C MET A 265 -14.35 -20.11 3.47
N SER A 266 -13.77 -21.22 3.01
CA SER A 266 -12.41 -21.66 3.37
C SER A 266 -11.37 -20.62 2.94
N GLU A 267 -11.51 -20.09 1.72
CA GLU A 267 -10.68 -19.02 1.17
C GLU A 267 -10.83 -17.73 1.98
N SER A 268 -12.06 -17.38 2.35
CA SER A 268 -12.36 -16.22 3.19
C SER A 268 -11.65 -16.27 4.55
N ILE A 269 -11.68 -17.44 5.21
CA ILE A 269 -10.99 -17.68 6.48
C ILE A 269 -9.48 -17.59 6.32
N ILE A 270 -8.92 -18.21 5.28
CA ILE A 270 -7.48 -18.16 4.99
C ILE A 270 -7.05 -16.71 4.72
N ARG A 271 -7.80 -15.98 3.89
CA ARG A 271 -7.51 -14.59 3.53
C ARG A 271 -7.52 -13.69 4.76
N GLN A 272 -8.53 -13.80 5.62
CA GLN A 272 -8.60 -13.05 6.86
C GLN A 272 -7.47 -13.39 7.81
N ALA A 273 -7.14 -14.67 7.96
CA ALA A 273 -6.01 -15.09 8.79
C ALA A 273 -4.67 -14.57 8.26
N ARG A 274 -4.45 -14.59 6.93
CA ARG A 274 -3.26 -13.98 6.30
C ARG A 274 -3.17 -12.49 6.57
N ASN A 275 -4.28 -11.75 6.44
CA ASN A 275 -4.32 -10.33 6.76
C ASN A 275 -3.97 -10.07 8.24
N LEU A 276 -4.53 -10.85 9.16
CA LEU A 276 -4.22 -10.77 10.59
C LEU A 276 -2.74 -11.07 10.88
N CYS A 277 -2.18 -12.06 10.18
CA CYS A 277 -0.76 -12.38 10.28
C CYS A 277 0.12 -11.23 9.78
N GLY A 278 -0.27 -10.59 8.66
CA GLY A 278 0.37 -9.37 8.15
C GLY A 278 0.36 -8.22 9.15
N GLN A 279 -0.77 -8.02 9.86
CA GLN A 279 -0.87 -7.02 10.93
C GLN A 279 0.00 -7.36 12.16
N LEU A 280 0.17 -8.65 12.48
CA LEU A 280 1.13 -9.05 13.52
C LEU A 280 2.59 -8.75 13.10
N VAL A 281 2.94 -9.01 11.83
CA VAL A 281 4.25 -8.63 11.27
C VAL A 281 4.44 -7.11 11.30
N GLN A 282 3.42 -6.32 10.96
CA GLN A 282 3.44 -4.87 11.11
C GLN A 282 3.73 -4.47 12.56
N ARG A 283 3.06 -5.09 13.53
CA ARG A 283 3.29 -4.81 14.94
C ARG A 283 4.73 -5.14 15.36
N ILE A 284 5.28 -6.26 14.89
CA ILE A 284 6.68 -6.64 15.13
C ILE A 284 7.62 -5.54 14.63
N SER A 285 7.42 -5.10 13.39
CA SER A 285 8.20 -4.01 12.79
C SER A 285 8.12 -2.71 13.61
N LEU A 286 6.92 -2.25 13.99
CA LEU A 286 6.76 -1.04 14.80
C LEU A 286 7.36 -1.15 16.20
N VAL A 287 7.22 -2.31 16.86
CA VAL A 287 7.82 -2.52 18.20
C VAL A 287 9.33 -2.48 18.09
N ASN A 288 9.93 -3.16 17.12
CA ASN A 288 11.38 -3.18 16.95
C ASN A 288 11.92 -1.79 16.59
N LEU A 289 11.27 -1.10 15.64
CA LEU A 289 11.62 0.28 15.28
C LEU A 289 11.57 1.22 16.49
N SER A 290 10.52 1.10 17.32
CA SER A 290 10.41 1.92 18.53
C SER A 290 11.55 1.66 19.52
N LEU A 291 12.02 0.41 19.65
CA LEU A 291 13.10 0.05 20.56
C LEU A 291 14.47 0.54 20.04
N GLU A 292 14.66 0.53 18.74
CA GLU A 292 15.86 1.06 18.07
C GLU A 292 15.93 2.59 18.21
N GLN A 293 14.85 3.30 17.86
CA GLN A 293 14.82 4.77 17.81
C GLN A 293 14.74 5.44 19.19
N LEU A 294 14.11 4.79 20.17
CA LEU A 294 13.92 5.36 21.52
C LEU A 294 14.95 4.84 22.53
N GLY A 295 15.80 3.89 22.14
CA GLY A 295 16.74 3.22 23.01
C GLY A 295 16.09 2.12 23.87
N VAL A 296 16.85 1.07 24.14
CA VAL A 296 16.40 -0.09 24.92
C VAL A 296 16.12 0.34 26.36
N GLY A 297 14.84 0.47 26.74
CA GLY A 297 14.45 0.37 28.16
C GLY A 297 14.01 1.64 28.89
N GLY A 298 13.58 2.70 28.21
CA GLY A 298 12.76 3.74 28.85
C GLY A 298 13.51 4.69 29.77
N HIS A 299 14.77 5.02 29.44
CA HIS A 299 15.49 6.08 30.15
C HIS A 299 14.98 7.49 29.79
N ARG A 300 14.31 7.66 28.63
CA ARG A 300 13.54 8.86 28.32
C ARG A 300 12.09 8.52 28.04
N THR A 301 11.19 9.39 28.51
CA THR A 301 9.78 9.36 28.11
C THR A 301 9.66 9.96 26.72
N THR A 302 8.93 9.28 25.82
CA THR A 302 8.60 9.79 24.49
C THR A 302 7.84 11.12 24.57
N SER A 303 8.12 12.04 23.64
CA SER A 303 7.24 13.19 23.39
C SER A 303 5.85 12.73 22.92
N PRO A 304 4.82 13.60 22.96
CA PRO A 304 3.50 13.26 22.42
C PRO A 304 3.54 12.79 20.96
N HIS A 305 4.34 13.45 20.12
CA HIS A 305 4.52 13.11 18.72
C HIS A 305 5.22 11.75 18.54
N GLU A 306 6.32 11.50 19.26
CA GLU A 306 7.00 10.20 19.24
C GLU A 306 6.08 9.08 19.73
N TYR A 307 5.27 9.35 20.75
CA TYR A 307 4.29 8.37 21.23
C TYR A 307 3.31 8.00 20.11
N GLU A 308 2.79 8.99 19.36
CA GLU A 308 1.85 8.74 18.27
C GLU A 308 2.47 7.89 17.16
N LEU A 309 3.73 8.14 16.81
CA LEU A 309 4.45 7.38 15.78
C LEU A 309 4.76 5.93 16.19
N TYR A 310 5.09 5.71 17.47
CA TYR A 310 5.67 4.43 17.92
C TYR A 310 4.74 3.57 18.80
N SER A 311 3.56 4.09 19.15
CA SER A 311 2.54 3.31 19.86
C SER A 311 1.71 2.45 18.91
N THR A 312 1.09 1.38 19.44
CA THR A 312 0.29 0.43 18.64
C THR A 312 -1.17 0.24 19.05
N PRO A 313 -1.88 1.18 19.73
CA PRO A 313 -3.19 0.88 20.31
C PRO A 313 -4.26 0.55 19.25
N ASP A 314 -4.31 1.32 18.17
CA ASP A 314 -5.29 1.12 17.09
C ASP A 314 -5.02 -0.18 16.31
N LEU A 315 -3.74 -0.48 16.05
CA LEU A 315 -3.32 -1.73 15.43
C LEU A 315 -3.66 -2.93 16.32
N ASP A 316 -3.38 -2.82 17.63
CA ASP A 316 -3.65 -3.90 18.59
C ASP A 316 -5.15 -4.20 18.71
N LYS A 317 -5.97 -3.14 18.76
CA LYS A 317 -7.43 -3.22 18.74
C LYS A 317 -7.93 -3.83 17.42
N SER A 318 -7.35 -3.45 16.29
CA SER A 318 -7.71 -3.99 14.96
C SER A 318 -7.44 -5.49 14.86
N ILE A 319 -6.25 -5.95 15.28
CA ILE A 319 -5.90 -7.38 15.28
C ILE A 319 -6.86 -8.16 16.18
N TYR A 320 -7.10 -7.67 17.40
CA TYR A 320 -7.99 -8.33 18.34
C TYR A 320 -9.43 -8.46 17.81
N LEU A 321 -9.98 -7.37 17.27
CA LEU A 321 -11.34 -7.38 16.71
C LEU A 321 -11.42 -8.29 15.47
N GLY A 322 -10.42 -8.26 14.59
CA GLY A 322 -10.40 -9.14 13.43
C GLY A 322 -10.30 -10.63 13.80
N ILE A 323 -9.57 -10.98 14.86
CA ILE A 323 -9.57 -12.35 15.40
C ILE A 323 -10.96 -12.73 15.94
N LYS A 324 -11.65 -11.82 16.62
CA LYS A 324 -13.03 -12.05 17.09
C LYS A 324 -13.99 -12.26 15.92
N ASP A 325 -13.85 -11.48 14.85
CA ASP A 325 -14.69 -11.59 13.66
C ASP A 325 -14.44 -12.92 12.94
N LEU A 326 -13.18 -13.37 12.86
CA LEU A 326 -12.83 -14.70 12.35
C LEU A 326 -13.47 -15.82 13.17
N ILE A 327 -13.44 -15.72 14.50
CA ILE A 327 -14.12 -16.66 15.41
C ILE A 327 -15.64 -16.63 15.18
N LYS A 328 -16.24 -15.44 15.05
CA LYS A 328 -17.68 -15.28 14.83
C LYS A 328 -18.13 -15.87 13.50
N GLN A 329 -17.43 -15.57 12.40
CA GLN A 329 -17.73 -16.10 11.06
C GLN A 329 -17.64 -17.63 11.05
N SER A 330 -16.64 -18.19 11.73
CA SER A 330 -16.52 -19.64 11.84
C SER A 330 -17.57 -20.29 12.75
N ASN A 331 -18.30 -19.53 13.58
CA ASN A 331 -19.41 -20.05 14.39
C ASN A 331 -20.74 -20.06 13.62
N SER A 332 -20.96 -19.13 12.67
CA SER A 332 -22.14 -19.19 11.79
C SER A 332 -22.19 -20.47 10.93
N LEU A 333 -21.08 -21.20 10.83
CA LEU A 333 -20.98 -22.53 10.23
C LEU A 333 -21.70 -23.63 11.03
N ASN A 334 -21.84 -23.46 12.36
CA ASN A 334 -22.55 -24.42 13.20
C ASN A 334 -24.07 -24.22 13.20
N ILE A 335 -24.57 -23.08 12.70
CA ILE A 335 -26.01 -22.72 12.75
C ILE A 335 -26.69 -22.87 11.38
N ARG A 336 -25.95 -22.68 10.26
CA ARG A 336 -26.54 -22.86 8.92
C ARG A 336 -26.86 -24.31 8.55
N SER A 337 -26.37 -25.29 9.31
CA SER A 337 -26.89 -26.67 9.26
C SER A 337 -28.25 -26.85 9.96
N ALA A 338 -28.85 -25.79 10.53
CA ALA A 338 -30.03 -25.94 11.40
C ALA A 338 -31.21 -24.97 11.18
N THR A 339 -31.15 -23.87 10.41
CA THR A 339 -32.37 -23.02 10.25
C THR A 339 -32.43 -22.14 8.99
N THR A 340 -33.63 -22.16 8.40
CA THR A 340 -34.19 -21.50 7.21
C THR A 340 -34.23 -19.95 7.22
N MET A 341 -34.18 -19.42 6.00
CA MET A 341 -34.48 -18.07 5.45
C MET A 341 -35.16 -17.01 6.35
N VAL A 342 -34.64 -15.77 6.26
CA VAL A 342 -35.39 -14.53 6.50
C VAL A 342 -35.18 -13.60 5.30
N GLN A 343 -36.25 -13.31 4.56
CA GLN A 343 -36.29 -12.25 3.55
C GLN A 343 -36.53 -10.90 4.22
N ILE A 344 -35.76 -9.88 3.84
CA ILE A 344 -36.09 -8.47 4.09
C ILE A 344 -36.35 -7.84 2.72
N VAL A 345 -37.58 -7.39 2.51
CA VAL A 345 -38.04 -6.69 1.30
C VAL A 345 -37.95 -5.18 1.55
N GLY A 346 -37.31 -4.45 0.65
CA GLY A 346 -37.32 -2.99 0.57
C GLY A 346 -37.54 -2.53 -0.89
N PRO A 347 -38.17 -1.38 -1.14
CA PRO A 347 -38.70 -1.04 -2.45
C PRO A 347 -37.66 -0.31 -3.33
N ASN A 348 -37.52 -0.80 -4.57
CA ASN A 348 -36.94 -0.12 -5.74
C ASN A 348 -35.41 -0.07 -5.95
N HIS A 349 -34.66 -1.01 -5.38
CA HIS A 349 -33.47 -1.55 -6.06
C HIS A 349 -33.51 -3.06 -5.93
N VAL A 350 -33.73 -3.75 -7.05
CA VAL A 350 -33.57 -5.21 -7.11
C VAL A 350 -32.07 -5.46 -6.99
N PHE A 351 -31.61 -5.64 -5.75
CA PHE A 351 -30.45 -6.49 -5.53
C PHE A 351 -30.86 -7.87 -6.05
N HIS A 352 -30.34 -8.24 -7.20
CA HIS A 352 -30.21 -9.65 -7.48
C HIS A 352 -29.29 -10.20 -6.40
N ASN A 353 -29.87 -10.75 -5.34
CA ASN A 353 -29.26 -11.89 -4.66
C ASN A 353 -28.85 -12.82 -5.80
N ALA A 354 -27.55 -13.02 -5.97
CA ALA A 354 -27.10 -14.14 -6.77
C ALA A 354 -27.88 -15.35 -6.27
N ASN A 355 -28.65 -15.95 -7.17
CA ASN A 355 -29.27 -17.23 -6.93
C ASN A 355 -28.14 -18.19 -6.55
N THR A 356 -27.93 -18.42 -5.25
CA THR A 356 -27.30 -19.65 -4.79
C THR A 356 -28.37 -20.72 -4.79
N SER A 357 -28.90 -21.01 -5.98
CA SER A 357 -29.43 -22.33 -6.30
C SER A 357 -28.31 -23.15 -6.90
N ASP A 358 -27.19 -23.22 -6.17
CA ASP A 358 -26.31 -24.36 -6.25
C ASP A 358 -26.40 -25.04 -4.89
N SER A 359 -26.95 -26.24 -4.98
CA SER A 359 -26.99 -27.26 -3.95
C SER A 359 -25.81 -27.16 -2.98
N ALA A 360 -26.16 -27.14 -1.70
CA ALA A 360 -25.26 -27.50 -0.62
C ALA A 360 -24.50 -28.79 -0.97
N ASN A 361 -23.25 -28.61 -1.40
CA ASN A 361 -22.12 -29.45 -1.05
C ASN A 361 -21.04 -28.53 -0.47
N ASP A 362 -21.43 -27.91 0.65
CA ASP A 362 -20.60 -27.29 1.67
C ASP A 362 -19.92 -28.42 2.47
N ASP A 363 -18.97 -29.10 1.81
CA ASP A 363 -18.13 -30.11 2.45
C ASP A 363 -17.13 -29.40 3.37
N GLN A 364 -17.43 -29.50 4.67
CA GLN A 364 -16.66 -29.08 5.84
C GLN A 364 -15.30 -28.42 5.54
N LEU A 365 -15.18 -27.13 5.89
CA LEU A 365 -13.93 -26.41 6.11
C LEU A 365 -12.73 -27.36 6.29
N PRO A 366 -11.72 -27.37 5.39
CA PRO A 366 -10.68 -28.38 5.37
C PRO A 366 -10.20 -28.72 6.77
N ALA A 367 -10.09 -30.02 7.10
CA ALA A 367 -9.91 -30.50 8.48
C ALA A 367 -8.83 -29.72 9.27
N LYS A 368 -7.75 -29.33 8.59
CA LYS A 368 -6.69 -28.46 9.14
C LYS A 368 -7.21 -27.09 9.58
N ILE A 369 -7.96 -26.38 8.75
CA ILE A 369 -8.51 -25.06 9.09
C ILE A 369 -9.52 -25.19 10.24
N LYS A 370 -10.38 -26.22 10.22
CA LYS A 370 -11.29 -26.50 11.34
C LYS A 370 -10.54 -26.74 12.65
N ALA A 371 -9.46 -27.53 12.61
CA ALA A 371 -8.60 -27.78 13.76
C ALA A 371 -7.94 -26.49 14.28
N ALA A 372 -7.39 -25.66 13.38
CA ALA A 372 -6.79 -24.36 13.72
C ALA A 372 -7.80 -23.42 14.40
N ILE A 373 -9.01 -23.30 13.85
CA ILE A 373 -10.07 -22.46 14.41
C ILE A 373 -10.55 -22.99 15.77
N ASN A 374 -10.70 -24.30 15.93
CA ASN A 374 -11.06 -24.90 17.23
C ASN A 374 -9.96 -24.68 18.27
N TYR A 375 -8.69 -24.72 17.86
CA TYR A 375 -7.57 -24.34 18.71
C TYR A 375 -7.66 -22.87 19.11
N LEU A 376 -7.88 -21.96 18.16
CA LEU A 376 -8.04 -20.52 18.43
C LEU A 376 -9.18 -20.23 19.42
N LYS A 377 -10.32 -20.91 19.28
CA LYS A 377 -11.50 -20.80 20.18
C LYS A 377 -11.25 -21.37 21.57
N GLY A 378 -10.22 -22.19 21.75
CA GLY A 378 -9.98 -22.92 22.99
C GLY A 378 -10.93 -24.11 23.20
N VAL A 379 -11.40 -24.73 22.12
CA VAL A 379 -12.28 -25.90 22.15
C VAL A 379 -11.50 -27.20 21.90
N ALA A 380 -10.36 -27.12 21.19
CA ALA A 380 -9.45 -28.25 20.97
C ALA A 380 -8.00 -27.87 21.32
N PHE A 381 -7.24 -28.79 21.92
CA PHE A 381 -5.86 -28.56 22.35
C PHE A 381 -4.87 -29.63 21.88
N SER A 382 -5.23 -30.42 20.88
CA SER A 382 -4.33 -31.46 20.35
C SER A 382 -3.09 -30.86 19.68
N SER A 383 -2.01 -31.64 19.58
CA SER A 383 -0.79 -31.29 18.86
C SER A 383 -1.07 -30.88 17.41
N GLU A 384 -2.00 -31.58 16.76
CA GLU A 384 -2.39 -31.35 15.36
C GLU A 384 -3.13 -30.03 15.21
N ALA A 385 -4.03 -29.71 16.16
CA ALA A 385 -4.79 -28.47 16.17
C ALA A 385 -3.88 -27.25 16.43
N LYS A 386 -2.90 -27.42 17.33
CA LYS A 386 -1.85 -26.42 17.56
C LYS A 386 -1.03 -26.20 16.28
N LYS A 387 -0.51 -27.28 15.68
CA LYS A 387 0.28 -27.20 14.45
C LYS A 387 -0.51 -26.55 13.31
N ALA A 388 -1.79 -26.87 13.16
CA ALA A 388 -2.64 -26.24 12.16
C ALA A 388 -2.82 -24.73 12.39
N MET A 389 -2.86 -24.27 13.64
CA MET A 389 -2.87 -22.84 13.95
C MET A 389 -1.53 -22.17 13.60
N GLU A 390 -0.41 -22.84 13.91
CA GLU A 390 0.94 -22.36 13.58
C GLU A 390 1.15 -22.29 12.05
N ASP A 391 0.71 -23.31 11.32
CA ASP A 391 0.74 -23.36 9.84
C ASP A 391 -0.08 -22.21 9.22
N LEU A 392 -1.16 -21.78 9.88
CA LEU A 392 -1.99 -20.67 9.41
C LEU A 392 -1.34 -19.31 9.69
N CYS A 393 -0.71 -19.15 10.86
CA CYS A 393 0.10 -17.99 11.19
C CYS A 393 0.96 -18.28 12.43
N LEU A 394 2.28 -18.26 12.24
CA LEU A 394 3.27 -18.26 13.29
C LEU A 394 4.31 -17.21 12.94
N VAL A 395 4.44 -16.17 13.78
CA VAL A 395 5.39 -15.07 13.54
C VAL A 395 6.49 -15.04 14.60
N PRO A 396 7.77 -14.88 14.21
CA PRO A 396 8.85 -14.67 15.18
C PRO A 396 8.78 -13.25 15.73
N ILE A 397 8.49 -13.09 17.02
CA ILE A 397 8.42 -11.77 17.67
C ILE A 397 9.77 -11.29 18.24
N GLY A 398 10.81 -12.12 18.13
CA GLY A 398 12.16 -11.89 18.64
C GLY A 398 12.55 -12.82 19.81
N ASN A 399 13.85 -12.91 20.11
CA ASN A 399 14.40 -13.73 21.21
C ASN A 399 13.94 -15.21 21.20
N ASN A 400 13.88 -15.83 20.02
CA ASN A 400 13.35 -17.20 19.82
C ASN A 400 11.91 -17.41 20.32
N VAL A 401 11.12 -16.34 20.47
CA VAL A 401 9.71 -16.42 20.82
C VAL A 401 8.86 -16.25 19.56
N TYR A 402 7.86 -17.13 19.44
CA TYR A 402 6.94 -17.17 18.30
C TYR A 402 5.50 -17.02 18.78
N PHE A 403 4.71 -16.24 18.05
CA PHE A 403 3.30 -16.04 18.35
C PHE A 403 2.43 -16.54 17.21
N SER A 404 1.44 -17.34 17.55
CA SER A 404 0.28 -17.58 16.70
C SER A 404 -0.79 -16.48 16.89
N LEU A 405 -1.83 -16.47 16.04
CA LEU A 405 -3.01 -15.63 16.27
C LEU A 405 -3.62 -15.85 17.66
N ARG A 406 -3.63 -17.10 18.14
CA ARG A 406 -4.17 -17.44 19.45
C ARG A 406 -3.33 -16.86 20.59
N ASP A 407 -2.00 -16.95 20.50
CA ASP A 407 -1.11 -16.41 21.54
C ASP A 407 -1.33 -14.91 21.71
N TYR A 408 -1.42 -14.18 20.59
CA TYR A 408 -1.74 -12.76 20.61
C TYR A 408 -3.11 -12.50 21.23
N TYR A 409 -4.16 -13.20 20.78
CA TYR A 409 -5.53 -13.05 21.25
C TYR A 409 -5.67 -13.24 22.77
N LEU A 410 -5.04 -14.29 23.32
CA LEU A 410 -5.08 -14.58 24.76
C LEU A 410 -4.36 -13.51 25.58
N ARG A 411 -3.26 -12.96 25.08
CA ARG A 411 -2.50 -11.93 25.79
C ARG A 411 -3.20 -10.57 25.74
N TYR A 412 -3.78 -10.22 24.60
CA TYR A 412 -4.57 -9.00 24.48
C TYR A 412 -5.80 -9.04 25.39
N SER A 413 -6.58 -10.14 25.33
CA SER A 413 -7.80 -10.30 26.14
C SER A 413 -7.52 -10.27 27.65
N LYS A 414 -6.37 -10.78 28.09
CA LYS A 414 -5.92 -10.71 29.50
C LYS A 414 -5.24 -9.39 29.89
N LYS A 415 -5.22 -8.38 29.00
CA LYS A 415 -4.53 -7.10 29.20
C LYS A 415 -3.03 -7.25 29.53
N GLN A 416 -2.40 -8.30 28.97
CA GLN A 416 -0.98 -8.58 29.17
C GLN A 416 -0.10 -7.86 28.14
N LEU A 417 -0.64 -7.49 26.99
CA LEU A 417 0.06 -6.71 25.98
C LEU A 417 0.10 -5.22 26.36
N SER A 418 1.15 -4.54 25.89
CA SER A 418 1.19 -3.08 25.97
C SER A 418 1.53 -2.43 24.65
N SER A 419 0.73 -1.42 24.30
CA SER A 419 0.93 -0.57 23.14
C SER A 419 1.81 0.65 23.42
N ASN A 420 2.24 0.87 24.67
CA ASN A 420 3.01 2.04 25.06
C ASN A 420 4.49 1.86 24.64
N PRO A 421 5.06 2.77 23.81
CA PRO A 421 6.43 2.67 23.32
C PRO A 421 7.49 2.72 24.42
N ASN A 422 7.19 3.32 25.57
CA ASN A 422 8.13 3.42 26.71
C ASN A 422 8.31 2.10 27.48
N HIS A 423 7.50 1.07 27.18
CA HIS A 423 7.62 -0.23 27.83
C HIS A 423 8.64 -1.14 27.15
N LYS A 424 9.40 -1.89 27.97
CA LYS A 424 10.35 -2.90 27.51
C LYS A 424 9.68 -3.93 26.61
N TRP A 425 10.47 -4.49 25.67
CA TRP A 425 10.03 -5.52 24.71
C TRP A 425 9.16 -6.62 25.34
N ALA A 426 9.60 -7.22 26.46
CA ALA A 426 8.84 -8.27 27.13
C ALA A 426 7.43 -7.83 27.55
N LYS A 427 7.28 -6.62 28.10
CA LYS A 427 5.97 -6.06 28.48
C LYS A 427 5.13 -5.69 27.25
N ARG A 428 5.74 -5.24 26.14
CA ARG A 428 5.03 -5.00 24.86
C ARG A 428 4.37 -6.27 24.32
N TRP A 429 4.97 -7.44 24.58
CA TRP A 429 4.49 -8.75 24.17
C TRP A 429 3.85 -9.58 25.30
N GLY A 430 3.68 -9.00 26.49
CA GLY A 430 3.11 -9.68 27.66
C GLY A 430 3.92 -10.87 28.18
N ILE A 431 5.18 -10.99 27.80
CA ILE A 431 6.08 -12.04 28.26
C ILE A 431 6.35 -11.77 29.75
N LEU A 432 5.76 -12.62 30.59
CA LEU A 432 5.99 -12.59 32.03
C LEU A 432 7.44 -13.03 32.30
N PRO A 433 8.14 -12.45 33.29
CA PRO A 433 9.38 -13.02 33.76
C PRO A 433 9.13 -14.48 34.14
N SER A 434 10.02 -15.40 33.76
CA SER A 434 10.02 -16.74 34.35
C SER A 434 9.89 -16.58 35.86
N PRO A 435 9.03 -17.36 36.54
CA PRO A 435 9.00 -17.34 37.99
C PRO A 435 10.44 -17.62 38.42
N LYS A 436 11.07 -16.64 39.05
CA LYS A 436 12.35 -16.86 39.72
C LYS A 436 12.08 -18.06 40.64
N LEU A 437 12.74 -19.19 40.37
CA LEU A 437 12.89 -20.24 41.37
C LEU A 437 13.36 -19.51 42.62
N ARG A 438 12.46 -19.43 43.61
CA ARG A 438 12.75 -18.86 44.91
C ARG A 438 13.64 -19.83 45.68
#